data_AF-A0A1Q9VAV5-F1
#
_entry.id   AF-A0A1Q9VAV5-F1
#
_cell.length_a   1.000
_cell.length_b   1.000
_cell.length_c   1.000
_cell.angle_alpha   90.00
_cell.angle_beta   90.00
_cell.angle_gamma   90.00
#
_symmetry.space_group_name_H-M   'P 1'
#
loop_
_entity.id
_entity.type
_entity.pdbx_description
1 polymer ?
#
loop_
_entity_poly.entity_id
_entity_poly.type
_entity_poly.pdbx_seq_one_letter_code
_entity_poly.pdbx_strand_id
1 'polypeptide(L)'
;MRIGELSARTGVNTRLLRYYEAQGLLAAQRSATGQRLFEPNAVEQVRSIRMLLDAGLPTRVIGELLGCLHEPGRLEPCAVPMLAEHLRAYDERIADLTSTRTALQGLIDAAT
;
A
#
# COMPACT_ATOMS: atom_id res chain seq x y z
N MET A 1 -18.40 12.96 1.21
CA MET A 1 -18.22 12.37 -0.14
C MET A 1 -18.73 10.93 -0.17
N ARG A 2 -19.50 10.53 -1.18
CA ARG A 2 -19.96 9.12 -1.33
C ARG A 2 -18.86 8.23 -1.92
N ILE A 3 -18.97 6.90 -1.77
CA ILE A 3 -17.95 5.97 -2.30
C ILE A 3 -17.77 6.06 -3.83
N GLY A 4 -18.86 6.29 -4.58
CA GLY A 4 -18.79 6.45 -6.04
C GLY A 4 -18.06 7.73 -6.45
N GLU A 5 -18.26 8.81 -5.69
CA GLU A 5 -17.56 10.08 -5.90
C GLU A 5 -16.07 9.95 -5.53
N LEU A 6 -15.74 9.28 -4.42
CA LEU A 6 -14.35 8.97 -4.07
C LEU A 6 -13.68 8.11 -5.14
N SER A 7 -14.40 7.13 -5.69
CA SER A 7 -13.92 6.29 -6.78
C SER A 7 -13.59 7.12 -8.03
N ALA A 8 -14.49 8.01 -8.44
CA ALA A 8 -14.26 8.90 -9.58
C ALA A 8 -13.05 9.84 -9.36
N ARG A 9 -12.88 10.38 -8.15
CA ARG A 9 -11.79 11.32 -7.83
C ARG A 9 -10.42 10.66 -7.69
N THR A 10 -10.38 9.37 -7.36
CA THR A 10 -9.12 8.63 -7.10
C THR A 10 -8.75 7.65 -8.21
N GLY A 11 -9.69 7.32 -9.10
CA GLY A 11 -9.53 6.24 -10.08
C GLY A 11 -9.57 4.83 -9.46
N VAL A 12 -9.68 4.71 -8.14
CA VAL A 12 -9.74 3.44 -7.44
C VAL A 12 -11.17 2.92 -7.45
N ASN A 13 -11.37 1.67 -7.87
CA ASN A 13 -12.71 1.09 -7.91
C ASN A 13 -13.31 0.95 -6.50
N THR A 14 -14.64 0.97 -6.42
CA THR A 14 -15.37 0.94 -5.14
C THR A 14 -15.13 -0.33 -4.32
N ARG A 15 -14.83 -1.48 -4.95
CA ARG A 15 -14.49 -2.72 -4.24
C ARG A 15 -13.18 -2.57 -3.49
N LEU A 16 -12.18 -1.95 -4.11
CA LEU A 16 -10.87 -1.73 -3.50
C LEU A 16 -10.94 -0.65 -2.40
N LEU A 17 -11.76 0.39 -2.57
CA LEU A 17 -12.03 1.35 -1.51
C LEU A 17 -12.67 0.70 -0.27
N ARG A 18 -13.62 -0.23 -0.46
CA ARG A 18 -14.19 -1.02 0.65
C ARG A 18 -13.16 -1.94 1.29
N TYR A 19 -12.23 -2.47 0.49
CA TYR A 19 -11.13 -3.26 1.02
C TYR A 19 -10.21 -2.41 1.89
N TYR A 20 -9.84 -1.20 1.46
CA TYR A 20 -9.05 -0.27 2.29
C TYR A 20 -9.78 0.09 3.59
N GLU A 21 -11.08 0.36 3.54
CA GLU A 21 -11.91 0.56 4.73
C GLU A 21 -11.87 -0.67 5.66
N ALA A 22 -12.04 -1.88 5.12
CA ALA A 22 -12.01 -3.12 5.90
C ALA A 22 -10.64 -3.41 6.52
N GLN A 23 -9.56 -2.94 5.89
CA GLN A 23 -8.19 -3.03 6.43
C GLN A 23 -7.86 -1.89 7.40
N GLY A 24 -8.82 -1.01 7.73
CA GLY A 24 -8.59 0.14 8.60
C GLY A 24 -7.76 1.26 7.97
N LEU A 25 -7.49 1.17 6.66
CA LEU A 25 -6.68 2.16 5.94
C LEU A 25 -7.46 3.41 5.56
N LEU A 26 -8.79 3.31 5.57
CA LEU A 26 -9.69 4.38 5.18
C LEU A 26 -10.86 4.44 6.16
N ALA A 27 -11.17 5.62 6.69
CA ALA A 27 -12.31 5.79 7.59
C ALA A 27 -13.55 6.26 6.81
N ALA A 28 -14.68 5.60 7.07
CA ALA A 28 -16.00 6.02 6.60
C ALA A 28 -16.90 6.32 7.80
N GLN A 29 -17.58 7.46 7.77
CA GLN A 29 -18.68 7.76 8.68
C GLN A 29 -19.99 7.23 8.09
N ARG A 30 -20.96 6.96 8.94
CA ARG A 30 -22.32 6.63 8.50
C ARG A 30 -23.20 7.87 8.57
N SER A 31 -23.91 8.18 7.48
CA SER A 31 -24.96 9.19 7.47
C SER A 31 -26.15 8.76 8.34
N ALA A 32 -27.06 9.69 8.63
CA ALA A 32 -28.34 9.40 9.28
C ALA A 32 -29.20 8.35 8.52
N THR A 33 -28.98 8.22 7.20
CA THR A 33 -29.63 7.22 6.34
C THR A 33 -28.81 5.93 6.17
N GLY A 34 -27.72 5.76 6.92
CA GLY A 34 -26.86 4.57 6.91
C GLY A 34 -25.86 4.49 5.75
N GLN A 35 -25.76 5.54 4.92
CA GLN A 35 -24.83 5.59 3.79
C GLN A 35 -23.39 5.85 4.28
N ARG A 36 -22.40 5.25 3.60
CA ARG A 36 -20.98 5.56 3.84
C ARG A 36 -20.62 6.92 3.28
N LEU A 37 -20.07 7.76 4.13
CA LEU A 37 -19.53 9.06 3.81
C LEU A 37 -18.05 9.12 4.17
N PHE A 38 -17.25 9.57 3.23
CA PHE A 38 -15.82 9.82 3.38
C PHE A 38 -15.60 11.33 3.50
N GLU A 39 -14.64 11.70 4.34
CA GLU A 39 -14.16 13.07 4.47
C GLU A 39 -13.46 13.54 3.18
N PRO A 40 -13.36 14.84 2.90
CA PRO A 40 -12.68 15.35 1.71
C PRO A 40 -11.21 14.90 1.59
N ASN A 41 -10.51 14.74 2.72
CA ASN A 41 -9.11 14.28 2.78
C ASN A 41 -8.93 12.80 2.37
N ALA A 42 -10.01 12.02 2.28
CA ALA A 42 -9.97 10.62 1.87
C ALA A 42 -9.36 10.44 0.47
N VAL A 43 -9.47 11.43 -0.42
CA VAL A 43 -8.82 11.37 -1.74
C VAL A 43 -7.30 11.25 -1.60
N GLU A 44 -6.73 12.10 -0.76
CA GLU A 44 -5.29 12.13 -0.55
C GLU A 44 -4.78 10.92 0.25
N GLN A 45 -5.59 10.45 1.20
CA GLN A 45 -5.31 9.21 1.91
C GLN A 45 -5.28 8.02 0.94
N VAL A 46 -6.24 7.92 0.02
CA VAL A 46 -6.26 6.88 -1.01
C VAL A 46 -5.07 6.98 -1.95
N ARG A 47 -4.65 8.19 -2.34
CA ARG A 47 -3.42 8.38 -3.15
C ARG A 47 -2.17 7.93 -2.40
N SER A 48 -2.07 8.25 -1.12
CA SER A 48 -0.95 7.83 -0.26
C SER A 48 -0.90 6.30 -0.13
N ILE A 49 -2.05 5.66 0.09
CA ILE A 49 -2.16 4.19 0.10
C ILE A 49 -1.70 3.61 -1.24
N ARG A 50 -2.13 4.18 -2.38
CA ARG A 50 -1.71 3.72 -3.70
C ARG A 50 -0.21 3.84 -3.92
N MET A 51 0.37 4.99 -3.60
CA MET A 51 1.82 5.21 -3.70
C MET A 51 2.61 4.17 -2.88
N LEU A 52 2.18 3.85 -1.66
CA LEU A 52 2.85 2.87 -0.82
C LEU A 52 2.68 1.43 -1.34
N LEU A 53 1.50 1.10 -1.89
CA LEU A 53 1.27 -0.18 -2.57
C LEU A 53 2.14 -0.31 -3.82
N ASP A 54 2.30 0.77 -4.59
CA ASP A 54 3.13 0.79 -5.80
C ASP A 54 4.63 0.67 -5.44
N ALA A 55 5.03 1.11 -4.24
CA ALA A 55 6.34 0.86 -3.66
C ALA A 55 6.53 -0.58 -3.14
N GLY A 56 5.53 -1.46 -3.31
CA GLY A 56 5.59 -2.87 -2.93
C GLY A 56 5.16 -3.16 -1.50
N LEU A 57 4.81 -2.15 -0.69
CA LEU A 57 4.44 -2.38 0.71
C LEU A 57 3.06 -3.05 0.81
N PRO A 58 2.91 -4.13 1.61
CA PRO A 58 1.62 -4.76 1.80
C PRO A 58 0.70 -3.89 2.67
N THR A 59 -0.62 -4.04 2.52
CA THR A 59 -1.62 -3.23 3.26
C THR A 59 -1.44 -3.26 4.78
N ARG A 60 -0.95 -4.37 5.34
CA ARG A 60 -0.64 -4.46 6.77
C ARG A 60 0.39 -3.41 7.19
N VAL A 61 1.50 -3.32 6.46
CA VAL A 61 2.60 -2.37 6.73
C VAL A 61 2.13 -0.94 6.49
N ILE A 62 1.33 -0.72 5.46
CA ILE A 62 0.72 0.59 5.19
C ILE A 62 -0.12 1.04 6.39
N GLY A 63 -0.87 0.14 7.02
CA GLY A 63 -1.63 0.42 8.23
C GLY A 63 -0.75 0.89 9.40
N GLU A 64 0.39 0.24 9.59
CA GLU A 64 1.39 0.61 10.60
C GLU A 64 2.05 1.98 10.28
N LEU A 65 2.18 2.34 9.00
CA LEU A 65 2.70 3.65 8.55
C LEU A 65 1.71 4.81 8.71
N LEU A 66 0.40 4.55 8.85
CA LEU A 66 -0.60 5.64 8.85
C LEU A 66 -0.37 6.67 9.96
N GLY A 67 0.12 6.23 11.13
CA GLY A 67 0.46 7.14 12.23
C GLY A 67 1.61 8.09 11.92
N CYS A 68 2.42 7.77 10.91
CA CYS A 68 3.53 8.58 10.42
C CYS A 68 3.19 9.38 9.16
N LEU A 69 1.95 9.31 8.65
CA LEU A 69 1.49 10.15 7.55
C LEU A 69 0.89 11.44 8.13
N HIS A 70 1.65 12.53 8.10
CA HIS A 70 1.17 13.83 8.58
C HIS A 70 0.41 14.61 7.50
N GLU A 71 0.96 14.61 6.28
CA GLU A 71 0.32 15.20 5.11
C GLU A 71 0.13 14.14 4.02
N PRO A 72 -0.86 14.34 3.13
CA PRO A 72 -0.96 13.64 1.85
C PRO A 72 0.40 13.33 1.20
N GLY A 73 0.78 12.05 1.15
CA GLY A 73 2.00 11.61 0.48
C GLY A 73 3.32 11.94 1.21
N ARG A 74 3.30 12.56 2.39
CA ARG A 74 4.50 12.88 3.17
C ARG A 74 4.59 11.99 4.41
N LEU A 75 5.57 11.09 4.38
CA LEU A 75 5.95 10.29 5.55
C LEU A 75 6.85 11.11 6.47
N GLU A 76 6.52 11.10 7.75
CA GLU A 76 7.34 11.68 8.80
C GLU A 76 8.50 10.75 9.17
N PRO A 77 9.56 11.27 9.82
CA PRO A 77 10.75 10.48 10.18
C PRO A 77 10.46 9.21 10.99
N CYS A 78 9.33 9.13 11.70
CA CYS A 78 8.93 7.92 12.41
C CYS A 78 8.66 6.71 11.49
N ALA A 79 8.45 6.92 10.19
CA ALA A 79 8.31 5.84 9.21
C ALA A 79 9.64 5.16 8.85
N VAL A 80 10.77 5.87 9.01
CA VAL A 80 12.09 5.43 8.53
C VAL A 80 12.51 4.07 9.08
N PRO A 81 12.40 3.78 10.39
CA PRO A 81 12.81 2.48 10.92
C PRO A 81 12.07 1.32 10.27
N MET A 82 10.76 1.47 10.05
CA MET A 82 9.93 0.41 9.47
C MET A 82 10.21 0.23 7.98
N LEU A 83 10.38 1.33 7.23
CA LEU A 83 10.79 1.25 5.83
C LEU A 83 12.17 0.61 5.65
N ALA A 84 13.12 0.93 6.52
CA ALA A 84 14.46 0.35 6.49
C ALA A 84 14.45 -1.16 6.78
N GLU A 85 13.56 -1.62 7.68
CA GLU A 85 13.36 -3.06 7.93
C GLU A 85 12.81 -3.77 6.69
N HIS A 86 11.79 -3.18 6.04
CA HIS A 86 11.24 -3.74 4.80
C HIS A 86 12.26 -3.76 3.67
N LEU A 87 13.05 -2.69 3.53
CA LEU A 87 14.12 -2.63 2.53
C LEU A 87 15.12 -3.78 2.74
N ARG A 88 15.58 -4.01 3.97
CA ARG A 88 16.48 -5.14 4.28
C ARG A 88 15.87 -6.49 3.90
N ALA A 89 14.60 -6.72 4.23
CA ALA A 89 13.92 -7.97 3.86
C ALA A 89 13.80 -8.15 2.32
N TYR A 90 13.62 -7.06 1.57
CA TYR A 90 13.65 -7.10 0.11
C TYR A 90 15.04 -7.40 -0.44
N ASP A 91 16.08 -6.78 0.11
CA ASP A 91 17.47 -7.01 -0.30
C ASP A 91 17.88 -8.48 -0.10
N GLU A 92 17.51 -9.07 1.03
CA GLU A 92 17.70 -10.51 1.29
C GLU A 92 16.98 -11.37 0.26
N ARG A 93 15.71 -11.08 -0.02
CA ARG A 93 14.94 -11.84 -1.01
C ARG A 93 15.47 -11.68 -2.44
N ILE A 94 15.99 -10.51 -2.78
CA ILE A 94 16.66 -10.26 -4.06
C ILE A 94 17.93 -11.12 -4.16
N ALA A 95 18.73 -11.18 -3.10
CA ALA A 95 19.94 -12.00 -3.07
C ALA A 95 19.60 -13.49 -3.29
N ASP A 96 18.59 -14.00 -2.60
CA ASP A 96 18.12 -15.39 -2.72
C ASP A 96 17.62 -15.72 -4.13
N LEU A 97 16.79 -14.84 -4.70
CA LEU A 97 16.26 -15.01 -6.05
C LEU A 97 17.38 -14.95 -7.10
N THR A 98 18.38 -14.08 -6.89
CA THR A 98 19.55 -13.97 -7.78
C THR A 98 20.43 -15.22 -7.72
N SER A 99 20.64 -15.77 -6.52
CA SER A 99 21.35 -17.04 -6.32
C SER A 99 20.62 -18.19 -7.02
N THR A 100 19.31 -18.30 -6.80
CA THR A 100 18.46 -19.33 -7.44
C THR A 100 18.50 -19.22 -8.97
N ARG A 101 18.37 -18.00 -9.52
CA ARG A 101 18.46 -17.76 -10.97
C ARG A 101 19.81 -18.22 -11.52
N THR A 102 20.90 -17.89 -10.84
CA THR A 102 22.26 -18.27 -11.25
C THR A 102 22.43 -19.80 -11.27
N ALA A 103 21.92 -20.50 -10.25
CA ALA A 103 21.96 -21.96 -10.21
C ALA A 103 21.18 -22.60 -11.37
N LEU A 104 19.96 -22.11 -11.66
CA LEU A 104 19.15 -22.59 -12.78
C LEU A 104 19.83 -22.32 -14.13
N GLN A 105 20.46 -21.16 -14.31
CA GLN A 105 21.22 -20.85 -15.53
C GLN A 105 22.37 -21.85 -15.72
N GLY A 106 23.12 -22.17 -14.67
CA GLY A 106 24.20 -23.16 -14.75
C GLY A 106 23.71 -24.56 -15.15
N LEU A 107 22.52 -24.97 -14.68
CA LEU A 107 21.91 -26.24 -15.10
C LEU A 107 21.50 -26.24 -16.58
N ILE A 108 21.00 -25.11 -17.10
CA ILE A 108 20.63 -24.96 -18.52
C ILE A 108 21.88 -25.00 -19.41
N ASP A 109 22.93 -24.26 -19.03
CA ASP A 109 24.17 -24.18 -19.80
C ASP A 109 24.89 -25.54 -19.88
N ALA A 110 24.81 -26.35 -18.82
CA ALA A 110 25.37 -27.71 -18.81
C ALA A 110 24.55 -28.72 -19.64
N ALA A 111 23.30 -28.41 -19.96
CA ALA A 111 22.41 -29.27 -20.74
C ALA A 111 22.42 -28.95 -22.25
N THR A 112 23.18 -27.93 -22.67
CA THR A 112 23.34 -27.49 -24.07
C THR A 112 24.75 -27.77 -24.55
#